data_AF-A0A3A5V872-F1
#
_entry.id   AF-A0A3A5V872-F1
#
_cell.length_a   1.000
_cell.length_b   1.000
_cell.length_c   1.000
_cell.angle_alpha   90.00
_cell.angle_beta   90.00
_cell.angle_gamma   90.00
#
_symmetry.space_group_name_H-M   'P 1'
#
loop_
_entity.id
_entity.type
_entity.pdbx_description
1 polymer ?
#
loop_
_entity_poly.entity_id
_entity_poly.type
_entity_poly.pdbx_seq_one_letter_code
_entity_poly.pdbx_strand_id
1 'polypeptide(L)'
;MRRRRRKEKDEAQSSLDAFAQPAENSEEPTERPVPSMPDLDLLEAAEAKLDQENQGVSLPPSGSTGPRSFSMPSSSTTATPRMPHAEVTYHNLEHLYPNAPVPLYEGEMVLHNSTLLDLTGCGALMDWVAEGHGCVVEMRRMMKRSTEFNQALSMLYEFIEGDAQGQIIRITDTRLLLLPQGCRGIKGTEMEGFAVGPDDLTDVYE
;
A
#
# COMPACT_ATOMS: atom_id res chain seq x y z
N MET A 1 -3.89 -14.10 -66.85
CA MET A 1 -4.13 -15.00 -65.69
C MET A 1 -3.71 -14.29 -64.41
N ARG A 2 -4.65 -13.98 -63.49
CA ARG A 2 -4.41 -13.14 -62.31
C ARG A 2 -4.46 -14.02 -61.05
N ARG A 3 -3.30 -14.30 -60.43
CA ARG A 3 -3.20 -15.13 -59.21
C ARG A 3 -3.78 -14.37 -58.02
N ARG A 4 -4.87 -14.89 -57.43
CA ARG A 4 -5.43 -14.41 -56.15
C ARG A 4 -4.58 -14.97 -55.01
N ARG A 5 -3.99 -14.11 -54.17
CA ARG A 5 -3.36 -14.52 -52.91
C ARG A 5 -4.44 -14.85 -51.89
N ARG A 6 -4.39 -16.05 -51.30
CA ARG A 6 -5.19 -16.40 -50.11
C ARG A 6 -4.64 -15.61 -48.93
N LYS A 7 -5.51 -14.87 -48.25
CA LYS A 7 -5.23 -14.13 -47.01
C LYS A 7 -5.47 -15.11 -45.86
N GLU A 8 -4.45 -15.39 -45.06
CA GLU A 8 -4.62 -16.10 -43.77
C GLU A 8 -5.54 -15.25 -42.88
N LYS A 9 -6.48 -15.91 -42.21
CA LYS A 9 -7.37 -15.27 -41.26
C LYS A 9 -6.63 -15.11 -39.94
N ASP A 10 -6.54 -13.88 -39.48
CA ASP A 10 -5.93 -13.49 -38.23
C ASP A 10 -6.91 -13.80 -37.09
N GLU A 11 -6.64 -14.86 -36.32
CA GLU A 11 -7.51 -15.31 -35.21
C GLU A 11 -7.66 -14.25 -34.12
N ALA A 12 -6.72 -13.31 -34.01
CA ALA A 12 -6.75 -12.23 -33.03
C ALA A 12 -7.84 -11.17 -33.31
N GLN A 13 -8.48 -11.18 -34.49
CA GLN A 13 -9.60 -10.29 -34.83
C GLN A 13 -10.98 -10.98 -34.91
N SER A 14 -11.08 -12.28 -34.63
CA SER A 14 -12.34 -13.03 -34.81
C SER A 14 -13.26 -13.05 -33.59
N SER A 15 -12.93 -12.35 -32.50
CA SER A 15 -13.68 -12.40 -31.23
C SER A 15 -14.95 -11.54 -31.21
N LEU A 16 -15.17 -10.64 -32.19
CA LEU A 16 -16.34 -9.77 -32.23
C LEU A 16 -17.57 -10.40 -32.91
N ASP A 17 -17.37 -11.33 -33.85
CA ASP A 17 -18.46 -12.00 -34.59
C ASP A 17 -19.01 -13.26 -33.89
N ALA A 18 -18.30 -13.78 -32.87
CA ALA A 18 -18.74 -14.96 -32.11
C ALA A 18 -19.96 -14.69 -31.21
N PHE A 19 -20.24 -13.43 -30.90
CA PHE A 19 -21.36 -13.05 -30.04
C PHE A 19 -22.68 -12.78 -30.79
N ALA A 20 -22.65 -12.71 -32.13
CA ALA A 20 -23.81 -12.34 -32.93
C ALA A 20 -24.54 -13.54 -33.57
N GLN A 21 -24.07 -14.78 -33.35
CA GLN A 21 -24.75 -15.96 -33.87
C GLN A 21 -25.86 -16.44 -32.91
N PRO A 22 -27.13 -16.54 -33.35
CA PRO A 22 -28.15 -17.20 -32.58
C PRO A 22 -27.85 -18.70 -32.57
N ALA A 23 -27.65 -19.26 -31.38
CA ALA A 23 -27.39 -20.68 -31.19
C ALA A 23 -28.68 -21.49 -31.45
N GLU A 24 -28.83 -22.01 -32.66
CA GLU A 24 -29.61 -23.22 -32.93
C GLU A 24 -28.66 -24.42 -32.92
N ASN A 25 -28.56 -25.11 -31.78
CA ASN A 25 -28.65 -26.57 -31.71
C ASN A 25 -28.56 -27.06 -30.27
N SER A 26 -29.52 -27.91 -29.93
CA SER A 26 -29.81 -28.51 -28.64
C SER A 26 -28.89 -29.70 -28.37
N GLU A 27 -28.16 -29.70 -27.25
CA GLU A 27 -27.67 -30.92 -26.60
C GLU A 27 -27.74 -30.74 -25.06
N GLU A 28 -28.22 -31.79 -24.39
CA GLU A 28 -28.74 -31.83 -23.01
C GLU A 28 -27.70 -31.53 -21.91
N PRO A 29 -28.09 -30.90 -20.78
CA PRO A 29 -27.25 -30.86 -19.59
C PRO A 29 -27.51 -32.10 -18.72
N THR A 30 -26.48 -32.92 -18.53
CA THR A 30 -26.42 -33.93 -17.46
C THR A 30 -26.70 -33.31 -16.08
N GLU A 31 -27.82 -33.70 -15.47
CA GLU A 31 -28.27 -33.26 -14.15
C GLU A 31 -27.30 -33.72 -13.04
N ARG A 32 -26.85 -32.78 -12.20
CA ARG A 32 -26.21 -33.09 -10.91
C ARG A 32 -27.32 -33.44 -9.92
N PRO A 33 -27.19 -34.46 -9.06
CA PRO A 33 -28.26 -34.80 -8.12
C PRO A 33 -28.36 -33.71 -7.04
N VAL A 34 -29.28 -32.78 -7.24
CA VAL A 34 -29.69 -31.82 -6.21
C VAL A 34 -30.57 -32.53 -5.19
N PRO A 35 -30.30 -32.42 -3.89
CA PRO A 35 -31.16 -33.01 -2.86
C PRO A 35 -32.56 -32.39 -2.94
N SER A 36 -33.59 -33.23 -2.84
CA SER A 36 -34.98 -32.81 -2.90
C SER A 36 -35.29 -31.78 -1.80
N MET A 37 -35.88 -30.66 -2.20
CA MET A 37 -36.27 -29.59 -1.30
C MET A 37 -37.27 -30.12 -0.24
N PRO A 38 -37.10 -29.80 1.05
CA PRO A 38 -38.06 -30.16 2.08
C PRO A 38 -39.44 -29.53 1.83
N ASP A 39 -40.53 -30.24 2.16
CA ASP A 39 -41.90 -29.75 1.97
C ASP A 39 -42.16 -28.50 2.84
N LEU A 40 -42.36 -27.37 2.16
CA LEU A 40 -42.58 -26.05 2.77
C LEU A 40 -43.89 -26.01 3.59
N ASP A 41 -44.91 -26.79 3.20
CA ASP A 41 -46.19 -26.85 3.90
C ASP A 41 -46.05 -27.43 5.32
N LEU A 42 -45.10 -28.35 5.54
CA LEU A 42 -44.83 -28.90 6.88
C LEU A 42 -44.15 -27.88 7.79
N LEU A 43 -43.33 -26.99 7.22
CA LEU A 43 -42.66 -25.91 7.95
C LEU A 43 -43.66 -24.83 8.37
N GLU A 44 -44.54 -24.43 7.45
CA GLU A 44 -45.59 -23.45 7.75
C GLU A 44 -46.57 -23.97 8.81
N ALA A 45 -46.90 -25.26 8.78
CA ALA A 45 -47.72 -25.89 9.82
C ALA A 45 -47.01 -25.97 11.19
N ALA A 46 -45.68 -26.11 11.21
CA ALA A 46 -44.89 -26.10 12.45
C ALA A 46 -44.80 -24.70 13.05
N GLU A 47 -44.65 -23.67 12.21
CA GLU A 47 -44.60 -22.27 12.63
C GLU A 47 -45.95 -21.81 13.21
N ALA A 48 -47.06 -22.16 12.55
CA ALA A 48 -48.40 -21.87 13.05
C ALA A 48 -48.71 -22.54 14.41
N LYS A 49 -48.09 -23.70 14.71
CA LYS A 49 -48.20 -24.33 16.04
C LYS A 49 -47.38 -23.60 17.10
N LEU A 50 -46.22 -23.06 16.74
CA LEU A 50 -45.35 -22.32 17.66
C LEU A 50 -46.00 -20.99 18.10
N ASP A 51 -46.69 -20.30 17.18
CA ASP A 51 -47.38 -19.05 17.49
C ASP A 51 -48.62 -19.24 18.37
N GLN A 52 -49.29 -20.39 18.27
CA GLN A 52 -50.42 -20.73 19.16
C GLN A 52 -49.98 -21.06 20.59
N GLU A 53 -48.76 -21.59 20.78
CA GLU A 53 -48.20 -21.88 22.11
C GLU A 53 -47.76 -20.61 22.87
N ASN A 54 -47.59 -19.48 22.16
CA ASN A 54 -47.10 -18.23 22.72
C ASN A 54 -48.22 -17.28 23.20
N GLN A 55 -49.49 -17.62 22.97
CA GLN A 55 -50.64 -16.86 23.50
C GLN A 55 -51.31 -17.58 24.66
N GLY A 56 -50.68 -17.47 25.83
CA GLY A 56 -51.40 -17.46 27.10
C GLY A 56 -50.86 -18.36 28.18
N VAL A 57 -49.75 -17.98 28.83
CA VAL A 57 -49.54 -18.25 30.26
C VAL A 57 -48.63 -17.17 30.86
N SER A 58 -49.18 -16.32 31.73
CA SER A 58 -48.40 -15.57 32.72
C SER A 58 -48.33 -16.39 34.02
N LEU A 59 -47.13 -16.89 34.36
CA LEU A 59 -46.81 -17.54 35.63
C LEU A 59 -45.51 -16.92 36.23
N PRO A 60 -45.39 -16.83 37.58
CA PRO A 60 -44.33 -16.11 38.30
C PRO A 60 -42.99 -16.88 38.33
N PRO A 61 -41.87 -16.27 38.78
CA PRO A 61 -40.52 -16.71 38.41
C PRO A 61 -40.08 -17.92 39.24
N SER A 62 -39.83 -19.04 38.55
CA SER A 62 -39.08 -20.16 39.10
C SER A 62 -37.89 -20.45 38.19
N GLY A 63 -36.70 -20.10 38.68
CA GLY A 63 -35.41 -20.68 38.30
C GLY A 63 -35.09 -20.81 36.80
N SER A 64 -34.93 -19.68 36.10
CA SER A 64 -34.37 -19.64 34.75
C SER A 64 -32.89 -20.02 34.75
N THR A 65 -32.57 -21.31 34.63
CA THR A 65 -31.23 -21.73 34.22
C THR A 65 -31.24 -21.94 32.72
N GLY A 66 -31.03 -20.85 31.96
CA GLY A 66 -30.63 -20.96 30.55
C GLY A 66 -29.28 -21.69 30.42
N PRO A 67 -28.84 -22.05 29.21
CA PRO A 67 -27.60 -22.78 29.01
C PRO A 67 -26.45 -22.03 29.70
N ARG A 68 -25.62 -22.77 30.47
CA ARG A 68 -24.49 -22.23 31.22
C ARG A 68 -23.53 -21.52 30.26
N SER A 69 -23.51 -20.18 30.28
CA SER A 69 -22.53 -19.41 29.54
C SER A 69 -21.22 -19.36 30.33
N PHE A 70 -20.13 -19.83 29.73
CA PHE A 70 -18.78 -19.64 30.26
C PHE A 70 -18.19 -18.38 29.63
N SER A 71 -17.74 -17.44 30.48
CA SER A 71 -17.02 -16.25 30.02
C SER A 71 -15.59 -16.63 29.67
N MET A 72 -15.22 -16.52 28.40
CA MET A 72 -13.89 -16.87 27.91
C MET A 72 -13.01 -15.62 27.98
N PRO A 73 -11.85 -15.61 28.67
CA PRO A 73 -11.00 -14.42 28.78
C PRO A 73 -10.44 -13.96 27.42
N SER A 74 -10.47 -14.81 26.39
CA SER A 74 -10.14 -14.47 25.00
C SER A 74 -11.26 -13.73 24.24
N SER A 75 -12.47 -13.68 24.80
CA SER A 75 -13.63 -12.98 24.23
C SER A 75 -13.82 -11.57 24.79
N SER A 76 -12.91 -11.09 25.65
CA SER A 76 -12.84 -9.68 25.99
C SER A 76 -12.36 -8.92 24.75
N THR A 77 -13.29 -8.63 23.83
CA THR A 77 -13.08 -7.60 22.83
C THR A 77 -12.82 -6.31 23.60
N THR A 78 -11.57 -5.86 23.62
CA THR A 78 -11.21 -4.52 24.08
C THR A 78 -12.17 -3.57 23.37
N ALA A 79 -13.07 -2.94 24.13
CA ALA A 79 -14.08 -2.08 23.56
C ALA A 79 -13.38 -1.03 22.71
N THR A 80 -13.48 -1.16 21.39
CA THR A 80 -12.94 -0.16 20.48
C THR A 80 -13.59 1.16 20.85
N PRO A 81 -12.82 2.21 21.18
CA PRO A 81 -13.39 3.47 21.60
C PRO A 81 -14.37 3.93 20.53
N ARG A 82 -15.64 4.10 20.93
CA ARG A 82 -16.70 4.51 20.02
C ARG A 82 -16.35 5.92 19.55
N MET A 83 -16.00 6.07 18.27
CA MET A 83 -15.65 7.36 17.70
C MET A 83 -16.83 8.33 17.88
N PRO A 84 -16.58 9.58 18.29
CA PRO A 84 -17.64 10.57 18.42
C PRO A 84 -18.29 10.80 17.05
N HIS A 85 -19.63 10.76 17.00
CA HIS A 85 -20.38 11.14 15.80
C HIS A 85 -20.29 12.65 15.61
N ALA A 86 -19.23 13.11 14.96
CA ALA A 86 -19.12 14.47 14.45
C ALA A 86 -19.65 14.54 13.01
N GLU A 87 -20.01 15.75 12.56
CA GLU A 87 -20.42 16.04 11.18
C GLU A 87 -19.29 15.79 10.16
N VAL A 88 -18.04 15.77 10.65
CA VAL A 88 -16.83 15.46 9.88
C VAL A 88 -16.36 14.06 10.25
N THR A 89 -16.20 13.20 9.24
CA THR A 89 -15.68 11.84 9.41
C THR A 89 -14.23 11.89 9.89
N TYR A 90 -14.00 11.69 11.19
CA TYR A 90 -12.66 11.52 11.74
C TYR A 90 -12.10 10.15 11.34
N HIS A 91 -10.94 10.16 10.69
CA HIS A 91 -10.21 8.95 10.32
C HIS A 91 -9.07 8.77 11.31
N ASN A 92 -9.08 7.67 12.06
CA ASN A 92 -7.96 7.35 12.92
C ASN A 92 -6.77 6.89 12.06
N LEU A 93 -5.80 7.79 11.86
CA LEU A 93 -4.62 7.54 11.04
C LEU A 93 -3.70 6.47 11.63
N GLU A 94 -3.66 6.31 12.96
CA GLU A 94 -2.89 5.27 13.63
C GLU A 94 -3.47 3.88 13.34
N HIS A 95 -4.79 3.77 13.25
CA HIS A 95 -5.46 2.52 12.88
C HIS A 95 -5.33 2.22 11.38
N LEU A 96 -5.36 3.25 10.53
CA LEU A 96 -5.26 3.10 9.07
C LEU A 96 -3.82 2.86 8.61
N TYR A 97 -2.84 3.44 9.30
CA TYR A 97 -1.42 3.37 8.98
C TYR A 97 -0.60 3.04 10.24
N PRO A 98 -0.69 1.79 10.75
CA PRO A 98 0.02 1.38 11.96
C PRO A 98 1.55 1.43 11.81
N ASN A 99 2.07 1.30 10.59
CA ASN A 99 3.49 1.39 10.26
C ASN A 99 3.75 2.59 9.33
N ALA A 100 3.29 3.78 9.73
CA ALA A 100 3.53 4.97 8.95
C ALA A 100 5.04 5.30 8.96
N PRO A 101 5.65 5.64 7.81
CA PRO A 101 7.06 6.04 7.73
C PRO A 101 7.23 7.49 8.23
N VAL A 102 6.85 7.72 9.48
CA VAL A 102 6.95 9.00 10.17
C VAL A 102 8.02 8.82 11.25
N PRO A 103 9.00 9.73 11.36
CA PRO A 103 10.03 9.62 12.38
C PRO A 103 9.38 9.67 13.77
N LEU A 104 9.64 8.66 14.59
CA LEU A 104 9.12 8.61 15.97
C LEU A 104 10.01 9.38 16.94
N TYR A 105 11.29 9.55 16.58
CA TYR A 105 12.30 10.24 17.39
C TYR A 105 13.01 11.31 16.58
N GLU A 106 13.42 12.37 17.27
CA GLU A 106 14.23 13.45 16.71
C GLU A 106 15.60 12.88 16.30
N GLY A 107 15.89 12.88 15.00
CA GLY A 107 17.10 12.31 14.41
C GLY A 107 16.93 11.01 13.62
N GLU A 108 15.71 10.46 13.51
CA GLU A 108 15.47 9.35 12.57
C GLU A 108 15.44 9.85 11.11
N MET A 109 16.26 9.23 10.27
CA MET A 109 16.35 9.56 8.86
C MET A 109 15.28 8.82 8.06
N VAL A 110 14.39 9.57 7.40
CA VAL A 110 13.48 9.04 6.38
C VAL A 110 14.17 9.08 5.03
N LEU A 111 14.02 8.01 4.23
CA LEU A 111 14.50 7.98 2.86
C LEU A 111 13.37 8.29 1.89
N HIS A 112 13.45 9.44 1.22
CA HIS A 112 12.48 9.86 0.21
C HIS A 112 12.94 9.45 -1.18
N ASN A 113 12.09 8.74 -1.92
CA ASN A 113 12.31 8.47 -3.33
C ASN A 113 11.62 9.55 -4.17
N SER A 114 12.39 10.24 -5.02
CA SER A 114 11.88 11.30 -5.87
C SER A 114 12.38 11.18 -7.30
N THR A 115 11.63 11.77 -8.23
CA THR A 115 12.00 11.85 -9.65
C THR A 115 12.13 13.31 -10.03
N LEU A 116 13.34 13.73 -10.39
CA LEU A 116 13.59 15.11 -10.78
C LEU A 116 13.28 15.28 -12.27
N LEU A 117 12.27 16.10 -12.55
CA LEU A 117 11.81 16.39 -13.91
C LEU A 117 12.41 17.67 -14.48
N ASP A 118 12.63 18.68 -13.62
CA ASP A 118 13.12 20.01 -13.95
C ASP A 118 13.76 20.66 -12.71
N LEU A 119 14.40 21.82 -12.90
CA LEU A 119 15.09 22.61 -11.88
C LEU A 119 14.20 22.96 -10.68
N THR A 120 12.90 23.12 -10.91
CA THR A 120 11.91 23.48 -9.89
C THR A 120 11.80 22.47 -8.76
N GLY A 121 12.14 21.20 -9.02
CA GLY A 121 12.13 20.16 -8.00
C GLY A 121 13.33 20.18 -7.05
N CYS A 122 14.38 20.97 -7.34
CA CYS A 122 15.58 21.00 -6.49
C CYS A 122 15.29 21.58 -5.10
N GLY A 123 14.37 22.54 -4.98
CA GLY A 123 14.01 23.13 -3.68
C GLY A 123 13.48 22.09 -2.68
N ALA A 124 12.54 21.24 -3.12
CA ALA A 124 12.01 20.17 -2.26
C ALA A 124 13.09 19.16 -1.81
N LEU A 125 14.10 18.91 -2.67
CA LEU A 125 15.23 18.07 -2.30
C LEU A 125 16.10 18.73 -1.24
N MET A 126 16.36 20.02 -1.37
CA MET A 126 17.13 20.79 -0.40
C MET A 126 16.40 20.86 0.95
N ASP A 127 15.09 21.06 0.94
CA ASP A 127 14.26 21.07 2.15
C ASP A 127 14.38 19.75 2.92
N TRP A 128 14.24 18.59 2.23
CA TRP A 128 14.40 17.29 2.88
C TRP A 128 15.81 17.05 3.42
N VAL A 129 16.85 17.44 2.69
CA VAL A 129 18.23 17.30 3.15
C VAL A 129 18.47 18.20 4.38
N ALA A 130 17.90 19.40 4.40
CA ALA A 130 17.97 20.32 5.53
C ALA A 130 17.25 19.77 6.78
N GLU A 131 16.15 19.03 6.59
CA GLU A 131 15.45 18.31 7.66
C GLU A 131 16.24 17.10 8.19
N GLY A 132 17.37 16.75 7.57
CA GLY A 132 18.16 15.57 7.94
C GLY A 132 17.61 14.27 7.35
N HIS A 133 16.80 14.35 6.31
CA HIS A 133 16.28 13.21 5.57
C HIS A 133 17.16 12.87 4.36
N GLY A 134 17.23 11.59 4.01
CA GLY A 134 17.94 11.12 2.82
C GLY A 134 17.04 11.16 1.60
N CYS A 135 17.57 11.47 0.42
CA CYS A 135 16.79 11.43 -0.81
C CYS A 135 17.46 10.64 -1.94
N VAL A 136 16.71 9.72 -2.56
CA VAL A 136 17.10 9.07 -3.82
C VAL A 136 16.40 9.81 -4.95
N VAL A 137 17.20 10.41 -5.83
CA VAL A 137 16.74 11.25 -6.94
C VAL A 137 16.99 10.55 -8.26
N GLU A 138 15.93 10.26 -9.01
CA GLU A 138 16.02 9.80 -10.39
C GLU A 138 16.00 10.98 -11.37
N MET A 139 17.05 11.12 -12.18
CA MET A 139 17.27 12.23 -13.12
C MET A 139 17.09 11.83 -14.60
N ARG A 140 16.39 10.71 -14.87
CA ARG A 140 16.25 10.12 -16.21
C ARG A 140 15.73 11.10 -17.27
N ARG A 141 14.82 12.01 -16.90
CA ARG A 141 14.19 12.96 -17.82
C ARG A 141 15.05 14.18 -18.08
N MET A 142 15.73 14.70 -17.05
CA MET A 142 16.61 15.87 -17.14
C MET A 142 17.91 15.58 -17.88
N MET A 143 18.39 14.34 -17.89
CA MET A 143 19.58 13.93 -18.65
C MET A 143 19.50 14.23 -20.16
N LYS A 144 18.29 14.36 -20.71
CA LYS A 144 18.09 14.74 -22.13
C LYS A 144 18.38 16.22 -22.41
N ARG A 145 18.38 17.07 -21.38
CA ARG A 145 18.62 18.52 -21.46
C ARG A 145 19.85 18.86 -20.63
N SER A 146 21.01 18.91 -21.29
CA SER A 146 22.31 19.05 -20.62
C SER A 146 22.45 20.36 -19.83
N THR A 147 21.82 21.45 -20.25
CA THR A 147 21.91 22.75 -19.56
C THR A 147 21.18 22.75 -18.22
N GLU A 148 19.93 22.27 -18.19
CA GLU A 148 19.13 22.13 -16.96
C GLU A 148 19.78 21.11 -16.01
N PHE A 149 20.33 20.02 -16.54
CA PHE A 149 21.01 19.00 -15.75
C PHE A 149 22.26 19.54 -15.05
N ASN A 150 23.16 20.21 -15.77
CA ASN A 150 24.37 20.77 -15.16
C ASN A 150 24.03 21.85 -14.14
N GLN A 151 23.04 22.70 -14.42
CA GLN A 151 22.60 23.73 -13.48
C GLN A 151 22.01 23.12 -12.20
N ALA A 152 21.15 22.10 -12.32
CA ALA A 152 20.60 21.39 -11.16
C ALA A 152 21.70 20.71 -10.33
N LEU A 153 22.66 20.07 -10.99
CA LEU A 153 23.79 19.44 -10.32
C LEU A 153 24.64 20.46 -9.57
N SER A 154 25.00 21.58 -10.20
CA SER A 154 25.79 22.63 -9.57
C SER A 154 25.11 23.16 -8.31
N MET A 155 23.80 23.44 -8.36
CA MET A 155 23.05 23.90 -7.19
C MET A 155 22.99 22.84 -6.09
N LEU A 156 22.79 21.57 -6.44
CA LEU A 156 22.77 20.48 -5.46
C LEU A 156 24.15 20.29 -4.81
N TYR A 157 25.24 20.39 -5.58
CA TYR A 157 26.60 20.31 -5.03
C TYR A 157 26.90 21.47 -4.11
N GLU A 158 26.58 22.71 -4.51
CA GLU A 158 26.81 23.90 -3.69
C GLU A 158 26.07 23.83 -2.35
N PHE A 159 24.79 23.43 -2.37
CA PHE A 159 24.01 23.29 -1.15
C PHE A 159 24.46 22.12 -0.27
N ILE A 160 24.67 20.93 -0.86
CA ILE A 160 24.93 19.72 -0.07
C ILE A 160 26.35 19.71 0.47
N GLU A 161 27.35 20.07 -0.33
CA GLU A 161 28.75 20.06 0.11
C GLU A 161 29.12 21.33 0.88
N GLY A 162 28.55 22.47 0.51
CA GLY A 162 28.83 23.76 1.15
C GLY A 162 28.04 23.99 2.43
N ASP A 163 26.71 23.98 2.33
CA ASP A 163 25.84 24.41 3.43
C ASP A 163 25.47 23.26 4.38
N ALA A 164 25.03 22.12 3.82
CA ALA A 164 24.51 21.00 4.60
C ALA A 164 25.58 20.00 5.06
N GLN A 165 26.84 20.17 4.61
CA GLN A 165 27.98 19.26 4.88
C GLN A 165 27.63 17.77 4.67
N GLY A 166 26.78 17.50 3.67
CA GLY A 166 26.32 16.19 3.28
C GLY A 166 27.17 15.56 2.18
N GLN A 167 26.69 14.45 1.63
CA GLN A 167 27.36 13.73 0.56
C GLN A 167 26.40 13.38 -0.58
N ILE A 168 26.84 13.60 -1.82
CA ILE A 168 26.13 13.15 -3.02
C ILE A 168 26.81 11.90 -3.57
N ILE A 169 26.06 10.82 -3.70
CA ILE A 169 26.55 9.53 -4.20
C ILE A 169 25.75 9.11 -5.41
N ARG A 170 26.45 8.77 -6.49
CA ARG A 170 25.81 8.20 -7.67
C ARG A 170 25.62 6.70 -7.48
N ILE A 171 24.38 6.25 -7.28
CA ILE A 171 24.04 4.82 -7.17
C ILE A 171 24.04 4.17 -8.56
N THR A 172 23.36 4.81 -9.53
CA THR A 172 23.24 4.30 -10.90
C THR A 172 23.51 5.42 -11.89
N ASP A 173 23.48 5.08 -13.18
CA ASP A 173 23.72 6.10 -14.19
C ASP A 173 22.71 7.24 -14.18
N THR A 174 21.49 6.97 -13.72
CA THR A 174 20.36 7.88 -13.71
C THR A 174 19.89 8.26 -12.31
N ARG A 175 20.50 7.72 -11.24
CA ARG A 175 20.06 7.95 -9.85
C ARG A 175 21.19 8.47 -8.97
N LEU A 176 20.90 9.53 -8.25
CA LEU A 176 21.75 10.11 -7.21
C LEU A 176 21.12 9.88 -5.84
N LEU A 177 21.95 9.69 -4.84
CA LEU A 177 21.60 9.63 -3.42
C LEU A 177 22.16 10.87 -2.77
N LEU A 178 21.29 11.63 -2.11
CA LEU A 178 21.61 12.80 -1.34
C LEU A 178 21.55 12.41 0.13
N LEU A 179 22.67 12.55 0.82
CA LEU A 179 22.79 12.25 2.24
C LEU A 179 23.09 13.55 3.02
N PRO A 180 22.40 13.81 4.15
CA PRO A 180 22.70 14.93 5.03
C PRO A 180 23.96 14.68 5.86
N GLN A 181 24.39 15.67 6.64
CA GLN A 181 25.51 15.55 7.59
C GLN A 181 25.41 14.29 8.46
N GLY A 182 26.55 13.63 8.70
CA GLY A 182 26.65 12.41 9.51
C GLY A 182 26.37 11.10 8.76
N CYS A 183 25.84 11.15 7.54
CA CYS A 183 25.66 9.97 6.70
C CYS A 183 26.74 9.89 5.62
N ARG A 184 27.77 9.06 5.84
CA ARG A 184 28.80 8.78 4.84
C ARG A 184 28.46 7.50 4.09
N GLY A 185 28.11 7.62 2.81
CA GLY A 185 27.89 6.43 1.99
C GLY A 185 29.21 5.90 1.46
N ILE A 186 29.62 4.76 1.99
CA ILE A 186 30.76 4.00 1.51
C ILE A 186 30.35 3.15 0.31
N LYS A 187 31.24 3.08 -0.70
CA LYS A 187 31.03 2.24 -1.86
C LYS A 187 31.71 0.89 -1.62
N GLY A 188 30.95 -0.07 -1.10
CA GLY A 188 31.41 -1.44 -0.84
C GLY A 188 31.59 -1.75 0.64
N THR A 189 31.32 -3.00 1.02
CA THR A 189 31.45 -3.49 2.40
C THR A 189 32.91 -3.58 2.86
N GLU A 190 33.89 -3.54 1.95
CA GLU A 190 35.32 -3.52 2.29
C GLU A 190 35.80 -2.24 2.98
N MET A 191 35.11 -1.11 2.83
CA MET A 191 35.50 0.17 3.45
C MET A 191 34.88 0.41 4.83
N GLU A 192 34.00 -0.47 5.32
CA GLU A 192 33.41 -0.37 6.67
C GLU A 192 34.47 -0.39 7.77
N GLY A 193 35.56 -1.17 7.58
CA GLY A 193 36.64 -1.29 8.56
C GLY A 193 37.53 -0.05 8.70
N PHE A 194 37.39 0.96 7.83
CA PHE A 194 38.13 2.22 7.87
C PHE A 194 37.24 3.43 8.18
N ALA A 195 35.95 3.21 8.44
CA ALA A 195 35.08 4.22 8.98
C ALA A 195 35.50 4.45 10.44
N VAL A 196 36.35 5.46 10.61
CA VAL A 196 36.63 6.06 11.91
C VAL A 196 35.28 6.37 12.56
N GLY A 197 35.06 5.83 13.77
CA GLY A 197 33.82 6.05 14.50
C GLY A 197 33.56 7.54 14.73
N PRO A 198 32.31 7.95 14.96
CA PRO A 198 31.96 9.36 15.17
C PRO A 198 32.70 10.03 16.33
N ASP A 199 33.37 9.26 17.18
CA ASP A 199 34.12 9.73 18.37
C ASP A 199 35.57 10.18 18.08
N ASP A 200 36.14 9.90 16.90
CA ASP A 200 37.55 10.25 16.59
C ASP A 200 37.70 11.53 15.75
N LEU A 201 36.60 12.25 15.49
CA LEU A 201 36.56 13.44 14.62
C LEU A 201 36.59 14.78 15.40
N THR A 202 37.18 14.81 16.60
CA THR A 202 37.43 16.08 17.32
C THR A 202 38.88 16.55 17.28
N ASP A 203 39.83 15.70 16.88
CA ASP A 203 41.26 15.96 17.14
C ASP A 203 42.08 16.34 15.89
N VAL A 204 41.44 16.88 14.85
CA VAL A 204 42.16 17.42 13.67
C VAL A 204 41.93 18.92 13.53
N TYR A 205 42.18 19.65 14.62
CA TYR A 205 42.52 21.07 14.60
C TYR A 205 43.55 21.37 15.73
N GLU A 206 44.80 20.99 15.51
CA GLU A 206 45.98 21.75 15.96
C GLU A 206 47.00 21.84 14.81
#